data_AF-A0A1B2JD46-F1
#
_entry.id   AF-A0A1B2JD46-F1
#
_cell.length_a   1.000
_cell.length_b   1.000
_cell.length_c   1.000
_cell.angle_alpha   90.00
_cell.angle_beta   90.00
_cell.angle_gamma   90.00
#
_symmetry.space_group_name_H-M   'P 1'
#
loop_
_entity.id
_entity.type
_entity.pdbx_description
1 polymer ?
#
loop_
_entity_poly.entity_id
_entity_poly.type
_entity_poly.pdbx_seq_one_letter_code
_entity_poly.pdbx_strand_id
1 'polypeptide(L)'
;MNYLRLILFIATVCAIDISNKHLKPYDLDKIVGLHEVTTELETPPSITKSVWYLNIYDSQDKDGKDKMDVENCPEDSQICGITEVLLNGKDPVVSEVVAFSRNLKPSIEANDNNVTVQLTGAYWGKQSISADIVFECSKDGDYDKELLELVGWNRQQLELRIKSKAACTSDNKGKKDDKHKDKDNDKDGKHDPDSDGSWGWFTWFFILGVIGFAAYIIGTAWLNVSSRGSSNEAFSEFFDAVVEVLSRIPGFLKELAGKIFGGSNRGGYSAV
;
A
#
# COMPACT_ATOMS: atom_id res chain seq x y z
N MET A 1 -54.46 -6.55 12.87
CA MET A 1 -53.09 -6.88 13.31
C MET A 1 -52.23 -7.03 12.07
N ASN A 2 -51.63 -5.94 11.60
CA ASN A 2 -50.73 -5.95 10.44
C ASN A 2 -49.29 -6.04 10.96
N TYR A 3 -48.66 -7.20 10.77
CA TYR A 3 -47.24 -7.38 11.06
C TYR A 3 -46.43 -6.72 9.95
N LEU A 4 -45.78 -5.61 10.29
CA LEU A 4 -44.76 -4.95 9.48
C LEU A 4 -43.55 -5.89 9.38
N ARG A 5 -43.38 -6.55 8.23
CA ARG A 5 -42.17 -7.33 7.94
C ARG A 5 -41.01 -6.36 7.70
N LEU A 6 -40.13 -6.24 8.68
CA LEU A 6 -38.84 -5.58 8.53
C LEU A 6 -37.98 -6.44 7.59
N ILE A 7 -37.89 -6.07 6.32
CA ILE A 7 -36.96 -6.69 5.37
C ILE A 7 -35.57 -6.15 5.70
N LEU A 8 -34.78 -6.94 6.42
CA LEU A 8 -33.37 -6.68 6.66
C LEU A 8 -32.63 -6.89 5.33
N PHE A 9 -32.29 -5.80 4.64
CA PHE A 9 -31.35 -5.86 3.50
C PHE A 9 -29.97 -6.22 4.06
N ILE A 10 -29.61 -7.50 3.96
CA ILE A 10 -28.23 -7.93 4.16
C ILE A 10 -27.44 -7.36 2.99
N ALA A 11 -26.64 -6.33 3.22
CA ALA A 11 -25.65 -5.90 2.25
C ALA A 11 -24.69 -7.09 2.06
N THR A 12 -24.80 -7.77 0.92
CA THR A 12 -23.84 -8.78 0.48
C THR A 12 -22.51 -8.08 0.28
N VAL A 13 -21.61 -8.21 1.25
CA VAL A 13 -20.24 -7.73 1.13
C VAL A 13 -19.51 -8.69 0.20
N CYS A 14 -19.24 -8.25 -1.02
CA CYS A 14 -18.36 -8.97 -1.93
C CYS A 14 -16.89 -8.78 -1.50
N ALA A 15 -16.05 -9.79 -1.73
CA ALA A 15 -14.68 -9.79 -1.23
C ALA A 15 -13.80 -8.77 -1.96
N ILE A 16 -14.03 -8.55 -3.25
CA ILE A 16 -13.46 -7.42 -4.00
C ILE A 16 -14.63 -6.55 -4.46
N ASP A 17 -14.92 -5.52 -3.67
CA ASP A 17 -15.89 -4.47 -3.95
C ASP A 17 -15.13 -3.13 -4.03
N ILE A 18 -15.12 -2.53 -5.21
CA ILE A 18 -14.38 -1.28 -5.49
C ILE A 18 -14.90 -0.12 -4.63
N SER A 19 -16.15 -0.18 -4.17
CA SER A 19 -16.73 0.83 -3.27
C SER A 19 -16.12 0.85 -1.87
N ASN A 20 -15.24 -0.11 -1.54
CA ASN A 20 -14.50 -0.14 -0.29
C ASN A 20 -13.63 1.12 -0.10
N LYS A 21 -13.68 1.70 1.11
CA LYS A 21 -12.94 2.92 1.47
C LYS A 21 -11.44 2.85 1.16
N HIS A 22 -10.84 1.67 1.24
CA HIS A 22 -9.41 1.46 0.96
C HIS A 22 -9.07 1.48 -0.53
N LEU A 23 -10.05 1.25 -1.41
CA LEU A 23 -9.90 1.21 -2.87
C LEU A 23 -10.33 2.51 -3.56
N LYS A 24 -11.07 3.39 -2.86
CA LYS A 24 -11.50 4.71 -3.37
C LYS A 24 -10.41 5.64 -3.93
N PRO A 25 -9.15 5.61 -3.47
CA PRO A 25 -8.10 6.45 -4.06
C PRO A 25 -7.73 6.07 -5.51
N TYR A 26 -8.15 4.88 -5.95
CA TYR A 26 -7.85 4.27 -7.25
C TYR A 26 -9.09 4.29 -8.15
N ASP A 27 -8.93 4.46 -9.46
CA ASP A 27 -10.05 4.46 -10.42
C ASP A 27 -10.35 3.04 -10.91
N LEU A 28 -10.55 2.08 -10.00
CA LEU A 28 -10.76 0.68 -10.36
C LEU A 28 -12.09 0.44 -11.10
N ASP A 29 -12.99 1.43 -11.12
CA ASP A 29 -14.21 1.43 -11.93
C ASP A 29 -13.94 1.14 -13.42
N LYS A 30 -12.76 1.54 -13.92
CA LYS A 30 -12.37 1.34 -15.33
C LYS A 30 -12.00 -0.11 -15.66
N ILE A 31 -11.82 -0.96 -14.66
CA ILE A 31 -11.46 -2.38 -14.81
C ILE A 31 -12.55 -3.29 -14.22
N VAL A 32 -13.74 -2.78 -13.95
CA VAL A 32 -14.90 -3.60 -13.55
C VAL A 32 -15.21 -4.63 -14.65
N GLY A 33 -15.53 -5.85 -14.24
CA GLY A 33 -15.93 -6.93 -15.13
C GLY A 33 -15.14 -8.23 -14.96
N LEU A 34 -15.45 -9.17 -15.85
CA LEU A 34 -14.81 -10.48 -15.92
C LEU A 34 -13.52 -10.40 -16.73
N HIS A 35 -12.40 -10.77 -16.10
CA HIS A 35 -11.09 -10.89 -16.72
C HIS A 35 -10.68 -12.35 -16.75
N GLU A 36 -10.00 -12.76 -17.81
CA GLU A 36 -9.49 -14.12 -17.95
C GLU A 36 -8.01 -14.14 -18.32
N VAL A 37 -7.32 -15.17 -17.85
CA VAL A 37 -5.95 -15.49 -18.23
C VAL A 37 -5.86 -16.99 -18.48
N THR A 38 -5.26 -17.36 -19.62
CA THR A 38 -5.08 -18.75 -20.04
C THR A 38 -3.61 -19.11 -20.03
N THR A 39 -3.27 -20.26 -19.48
CA THR A 39 -1.94 -20.84 -19.53
C THR A 39 -2.04 -22.25 -20.10
N GLU A 40 -1.19 -22.58 -21.07
CA GLU A 40 -1.10 -23.90 -21.66
C GLU A 40 0.27 -24.51 -21.37
N LEU A 41 0.28 -25.77 -20.93
CA LEU A 41 1.47 -26.54 -20.62
C LEU A 41 1.43 -27.85 -21.40
N GLU A 42 2.48 -28.13 -22.18
CA GLU A 42 2.65 -29.43 -22.80
C GLU A 42 2.91 -30.50 -21.73
N THR A 43 2.03 -31.47 -21.62
CA THR A 43 2.11 -32.60 -20.68
C THR A 43 2.03 -33.91 -21.44
N PRO A 44 3.05 -34.28 -22.24
CA PRO A 44 2.97 -35.42 -23.16
C PRO A 44 2.45 -36.70 -22.49
N PRO A 45 1.50 -37.42 -23.11
CA PRO A 45 0.97 -37.26 -24.48
C PRO A 45 -0.19 -36.26 -24.63
N SER A 46 -0.43 -35.41 -23.62
CA SER A 46 -1.55 -34.46 -23.54
C SER A 46 -1.07 -33.00 -23.51
N ILE A 47 -2.01 -32.06 -23.56
CA ILE A 47 -1.81 -30.65 -23.25
C ILE A 47 -2.70 -30.32 -22.06
N THR A 48 -2.14 -29.67 -21.04
CA THR A 48 -2.91 -29.16 -19.90
C THR A 48 -3.17 -27.68 -20.12
N LYS A 49 -4.44 -27.30 -20.19
CA LYS A 49 -4.88 -25.90 -20.30
C LYS A 49 -5.49 -25.46 -18.99
N SER A 50 -5.00 -24.36 -18.42
CA SER A 50 -5.56 -23.74 -17.22
C SER A 50 -6.11 -22.38 -17.59
N VAL A 51 -7.36 -22.11 -17.25
CA VAL A 51 -8.00 -20.80 -17.42
C VAL A 51 -8.40 -20.28 -16.06
N TRP A 52 -7.98 -19.07 -15.74
CA TRP A 52 -8.35 -18.37 -14.51
C TRP A 52 -9.20 -17.16 -14.84
N TYR A 53 -10.35 -17.08 -14.18
CA TYR A 53 -11.33 -16.03 -14.27
C TYR A 53 -11.32 -15.22 -12.98
N LEU A 54 -11.27 -13.90 -13.10
CA LEU A 54 -11.37 -12.96 -12.00
C LEU A 54 -12.49 -11.96 -12.30
N ASN A 55 -13.50 -11.94 -11.44
CA ASN A 55 -14.60 -10.99 -11.54
C ASN A 55 -14.39 -9.84 -10.55
N ILE A 56 -14.21 -8.63 -11.08
CA ILE A 56 -14.09 -7.40 -10.31
C ILE A 56 -15.45 -6.70 -10.27
N TYR A 57 -15.97 -6.47 -9.06
CA TYR A 57 -17.32 -5.98 -8.84
C TYR A 57 -17.36 -4.56 -8.26
N ASP A 58 -18.39 -3.80 -8.63
CA ASP A 58 -18.79 -2.55 -7.98
C ASP A 58 -20.21 -2.68 -7.37
N SER A 59 -20.32 -2.62 -6.05
CA SER A 59 -21.61 -2.69 -5.35
C SER A 59 -22.59 -1.55 -5.63
N GLN A 60 -22.16 -0.49 -6.31
CA GLN A 60 -23.02 0.61 -6.74
C GLN A 60 -23.65 0.39 -8.11
N ASP A 61 -23.12 -0.55 -8.90
CA ASP A 61 -23.71 -0.90 -10.19
C ASP A 61 -24.94 -1.81 -9.98
N LYS A 62 -26.10 -1.35 -10.46
CA LYS A 62 -27.41 -2.02 -10.27
C LYS A 62 -27.75 -2.96 -11.43
N ASP A 63 -26.86 -3.11 -12.40
CA ASP A 63 -27.13 -3.83 -13.65
C ASP A 63 -27.05 -5.36 -13.52
N GLY A 64 -26.68 -5.91 -12.35
CA GLY A 64 -26.72 -7.35 -12.10
C GLY A 64 -25.73 -8.16 -12.97
N LYS A 65 -24.62 -7.54 -13.39
CA LYS A 65 -23.53 -8.17 -14.15
C LYS A 65 -22.56 -8.96 -13.25
N ASP A 66 -23.00 -9.32 -12.06
CA ASP A 66 -22.13 -9.66 -10.92
C ASP A 66 -22.04 -11.15 -10.67
N LYS A 67 -22.37 -11.93 -11.70
CA LYS A 67 -22.38 -13.38 -11.64
C LYS A 67 -21.22 -13.92 -12.47
N MET A 68 -20.50 -14.86 -11.87
CA MET A 68 -19.58 -15.72 -12.60
C MET A 68 -20.42 -16.64 -13.49
N ASP A 69 -20.68 -16.22 -14.74
CA ASP A 69 -21.42 -16.99 -15.75
C ASP A 69 -20.44 -17.76 -16.65
N VAL A 70 -19.71 -18.67 -16.01
CA VAL A 70 -18.73 -19.54 -16.67
C VAL A 70 -19.09 -20.99 -16.35
N GLU A 71 -19.11 -21.84 -17.38
CA GLU A 71 -19.41 -23.26 -17.22
C GLU A 71 -18.45 -23.91 -16.22
N ASN A 72 -18.96 -24.79 -15.35
CA ASN A 72 -18.23 -25.43 -14.25
C ASN A 72 -17.81 -24.52 -13.09
N CYS A 73 -18.01 -23.20 -13.15
CA CYS A 73 -17.76 -22.30 -12.03
C CYS A 73 -19.01 -22.13 -11.16
N PRO A 74 -18.88 -22.09 -9.81
CA PRO A 74 -19.99 -21.71 -8.94
C PRO A 74 -20.42 -20.25 -9.16
N GLU A 75 -21.74 -19.97 -9.19
CA GLU A 75 -22.29 -18.62 -9.43
C GLU A 75 -21.85 -17.57 -8.41
N ASP A 76 -21.48 -17.99 -7.19
CA ASP A 76 -21.01 -17.10 -6.12
C ASP A 76 -19.49 -16.91 -6.11
N SER A 77 -18.79 -17.43 -7.10
CA SER A 77 -17.34 -17.28 -7.22
C SER A 77 -16.98 -15.86 -7.65
N GLN A 78 -15.99 -15.30 -6.98
CA GLN A 78 -15.27 -14.11 -7.41
C GLN A 78 -14.07 -14.47 -8.28
N ILE A 79 -13.39 -15.58 -7.95
CA ILE A 79 -12.28 -16.13 -8.74
C ILE A 79 -12.64 -17.58 -9.04
N CYS A 80 -12.43 -18.01 -10.28
CA CYS A 80 -12.60 -19.40 -10.69
C CYS A 80 -11.45 -19.84 -11.59
N GLY A 81 -10.80 -20.94 -11.27
CA GLY A 81 -9.77 -21.59 -12.08
C GLY A 81 -10.30 -22.92 -12.59
N ILE A 82 -10.22 -23.13 -13.90
CA ILE A 82 -10.57 -24.39 -14.57
C ILE A 82 -9.30 -24.94 -15.20
N THR A 83 -8.98 -26.20 -14.91
CA THR A 83 -7.90 -26.93 -15.58
C THR A 83 -8.51 -28.07 -16.38
N GLU A 84 -8.14 -28.13 -17.65
CA GLU A 84 -8.56 -29.13 -18.62
C GLU A 84 -7.35 -29.89 -19.16
N VAL A 85 -7.53 -31.19 -19.36
CA VAL A 85 -6.56 -32.06 -20.01
C VAL A 85 -7.06 -32.39 -21.40
N LEU A 86 -6.31 -31.97 -22.41
CA LEU A 86 -6.58 -32.21 -23.82
C LEU A 86 -5.73 -33.37 -24.32
N LEU A 87 -6.40 -34.41 -24.81
CA LEU A 87 -5.78 -35.57 -25.44
C LEU A 87 -6.11 -35.55 -26.94
N ASN A 88 -5.15 -35.93 -27.77
CA ASN A 88 -5.37 -35.92 -29.22
C ASN A 88 -6.58 -36.81 -29.62
N GLY A 89 -7.54 -36.23 -30.33
CA GLY A 89 -8.74 -36.92 -30.81
C GLY A 89 -9.79 -37.25 -29.74
N LYS A 90 -9.72 -36.65 -28.55
CA LYS A 90 -10.73 -36.77 -27.48
C LYS A 90 -11.22 -35.40 -27.03
N ASP A 91 -12.42 -35.38 -26.46
CA ASP A 91 -12.96 -34.17 -25.84
C ASP A 91 -12.12 -33.77 -24.61
N PRO A 92 -11.95 -32.45 -24.34
CA PRO A 92 -11.27 -31.97 -23.14
C PRO A 92 -11.91 -32.53 -21.88
N VAL A 93 -11.07 -32.94 -20.93
CA VAL A 93 -11.54 -33.42 -19.63
C VAL A 93 -11.18 -32.40 -18.57
N VAL A 94 -12.19 -31.82 -17.91
CA VAL A 94 -12.00 -30.96 -16.75
C VAL A 94 -11.40 -31.80 -15.62
N SER A 95 -10.18 -31.47 -15.22
CA SER A 95 -9.44 -32.18 -14.17
C SER A 95 -9.53 -31.47 -12.83
N GLU A 96 -9.55 -30.13 -12.83
CA GLU A 96 -9.57 -29.31 -11.62
C GLU A 96 -10.50 -28.10 -11.79
N VAL A 97 -11.31 -27.83 -10.76
CA VAL A 97 -12.05 -26.58 -10.62
C VAL A 97 -11.71 -26.01 -9.24
N VAL A 98 -11.25 -24.77 -9.20
CA VAL A 98 -10.86 -24.03 -7.99
C VAL A 98 -11.68 -22.75 -7.94
N ALA A 99 -12.30 -22.45 -6.80
CA ALA A 99 -13.14 -21.27 -6.68
C ALA A 99 -12.93 -20.53 -5.36
N PHE A 100 -12.98 -19.21 -5.42
CA PHE A 100 -12.99 -18.32 -4.26
C PHE A 100 -14.33 -17.59 -4.23
N SER A 101 -15.12 -17.81 -3.17
CA SER A 101 -16.44 -17.17 -3.03
C SER A 101 -16.32 -15.67 -2.82
N ARG A 102 -17.29 -14.91 -3.34
CA ARG A 102 -17.45 -13.48 -3.06
C ARG A 102 -17.70 -13.17 -1.58
N ASN A 103 -18.10 -14.14 -0.77
CA ASN A 103 -18.41 -13.92 0.65
C ASN A 103 -17.16 -13.94 1.56
N LEU A 104 -15.97 -14.18 0.99
CA LEU A 104 -14.73 -14.17 1.74
C LEU A 104 -14.41 -12.76 2.23
N LYS A 105 -13.73 -12.67 3.38
CA LYS A 105 -13.30 -11.38 3.91
C LYS A 105 -11.92 -11.03 3.33
N PRO A 106 -11.79 -9.93 2.59
CA PRO A 106 -10.50 -9.52 2.04
C PRO A 106 -9.63 -8.89 3.15
N SER A 107 -8.33 -9.11 3.06
CA SER A 107 -7.32 -8.24 3.67
C SER A 107 -6.75 -7.35 2.58
N ILE A 108 -6.73 -6.03 2.78
CA ILE A 108 -6.28 -5.07 1.76
C ILE A 108 -5.06 -4.34 2.29
N GLU A 109 -3.98 -4.40 1.54
CA GLU A 109 -2.74 -3.66 1.78
C GLU A 109 -2.47 -2.77 0.58
N ALA A 110 -2.26 -1.47 0.81
CA ALA A 110 -2.10 -0.49 -0.25
C ALA A 110 -0.84 0.35 -0.02
N ASN A 111 -0.05 0.52 -1.07
CA ASN A 111 1.07 1.46 -1.15
C ASN A 111 0.87 2.43 -2.32
N ASP A 112 1.81 3.36 -2.51
CA ASP A 112 1.72 4.43 -3.52
C ASP A 112 1.52 3.93 -4.97
N ASN A 113 2.01 2.72 -5.29
CA ASN A 113 2.01 2.16 -6.64
C ASN A 113 1.26 0.82 -6.80
N ASN A 114 0.96 0.12 -5.69
CA ASN A 114 0.31 -1.18 -5.74
C ASN A 114 -0.76 -1.34 -4.66
N VAL A 115 -1.78 -2.12 -4.97
CA VAL A 115 -2.80 -2.56 -4.03
C VAL A 115 -2.85 -4.06 -4.06
N THR A 116 -2.67 -4.69 -2.90
CA THR A 116 -2.76 -6.13 -2.74
C THR A 116 -4.06 -6.45 -2.01
N VAL A 117 -4.88 -7.28 -2.62
CA VAL A 117 -6.08 -7.86 -2.00
C VAL A 117 -5.82 -9.32 -1.75
N GLN A 118 -5.80 -9.71 -0.48
CA GLN A 118 -5.59 -11.08 -0.05
C GLN A 118 -6.90 -11.71 0.39
N LEU A 119 -7.22 -12.87 -0.18
CA LEU A 119 -8.37 -13.70 0.15
C LEU A 119 -7.90 -14.96 0.88
N THR A 120 -8.42 -15.16 2.09
CA THR A 120 -8.15 -16.35 2.91
C THR A 120 -9.44 -17.04 3.30
N GLY A 121 -9.35 -18.32 3.70
CA GLY A 121 -10.49 -19.09 4.17
C GLY A 121 -11.29 -19.80 3.07
N ALA A 122 -10.77 -19.85 1.85
CA ALA A 122 -11.28 -20.71 0.79
C ALA A 122 -10.78 -22.16 0.98
N TYR A 123 -11.54 -23.11 0.44
CA TYR A 123 -11.19 -24.53 0.50
C TYR A 123 -11.30 -25.17 -0.88
N TRP A 124 -10.34 -26.02 -1.20
CA TRP A 124 -10.36 -26.89 -2.38
C TRP A 124 -10.25 -28.34 -1.93
N GLY A 125 -11.36 -29.06 -2.01
CA GLY A 125 -11.51 -30.37 -1.38
C GLY A 125 -11.34 -30.28 0.15
N LYS A 126 -10.23 -30.81 0.67
CA LYS A 126 -9.88 -30.77 2.10
C LYS A 126 -8.78 -29.75 2.44
N GLN A 127 -8.22 -29.09 1.44
CA GLN A 127 -7.10 -28.18 1.59
C GLN A 127 -7.60 -26.75 1.69
N SER A 128 -7.11 -25.99 2.67
CA SER A 128 -7.30 -24.54 2.72
C SER A 128 -6.42 -23.87 1.68
N ILE A 129 -6.97 -22.92 0.94
CA ILE A 129 -6.26 -22.16 -0.09
C ILE A 129 -6.41 -20.65 0.12
N SER A 130 -5.44 -19.89 -0.37
CA SER A 130 -5.43 -18.43 -0.37
C SER A 130 -5.20 -17.88 -1.77
N ALA A 131 -5.62 -16.65 -2.00
CA ALA A 131 -5.34 -15.91 -3.23
C ALA A 131 -4.84 -14.51 -2.91
N ASP A 132 -3.78 -14.09 -3.59
CA ASP A 132 -3.26 -12.73 -3.56
C ASP A 132 -3.49 -12.10 -4.94
N ILE A 133 -4.20 -10.98 -4.96
CA ILE A 133 -4.51 -10.22 -6.17
C ILE A 133 -3.76 -8.88 -6.07
N VAL A 134 -2.78 -8.68 -6.94
CA VAL A 134 -1.93 -7.48 -6.95
C VAL A 134 -2.35 -6.57 -8.09
N PHE A 135 -2.95 -5.43 -7.76
CA PHE A 135 -3.20 -4.34 -8.69
C PHE A 135 -1.96 -3.45 -8.77
N GLU A 136 -1.35 -3.38 -9.94
CA GLU A 136 -0.11 -2.65 -10.20
C GLU A 136 -0.37 -1.46 -11.15
N CYS A 137 0.04 -0.27 -10.74
CA CYS A 137 -0.03 0.94 -11.55
C CYS A 137 0.93 0.85 -12.74
N SER A 138 0.39 0.88 -13.96
CA SER A 138 1.18 0.96 -15.21
C SER A 138 1.02 2.32 -15.89
N LYS A 139 2.14 2.97 -16.26
CA LYS A 139 2.20 4.28 -16.95
C LYS A 139 2.28 4.13 -18.47
N ASP A 140 2.07 5.23 -19.21
CA ASP A 140 1.87 5.21 -20.66
C ASP A 140 2.96 4.50 -21.47
N GLY A 141 2.57 3.44 -22.20
CA GLY A 141 3.44 2.69 -23.12
C GLY A 141 3.29 1.16 -23.10
N ASP A 142 2.58 0.60 -22.12
CA ASP A 142 2.44 -0.84 -21.88
C ASP A 142 0.96 -1.30 -21.95
N TYR A 143 0.21 -0.77 -22.93
CA TYR A 143 -1.27 -0.88 -22.98
C TYR A 143 -1.82 -2.15 -23.62
N ASP A 144 -0.99 -2.93 -24.31
CA ASP A 144 -1.51 -3.88 -25.29
C ASP A 144 -1.23 -5.35 -24.96
N LYS A 145 -0.74 -5.71 -23.76
CA LYS A 145 -0.56 -7.12 -23.39
C LYS A 145 -0.97 -7.41 -21.95
N GLU A 146 -2.09 -8.15 -21.86
CA GLU A 146 -2.54 -8.91 -20.69
C GLU A 146 -2.82 -8.06 -19.44
N LEU A 147 -4.06 -7.55 -19.37
CA LEU A 147 -4.62 -6.86 -18.19
C LEU A 147 -4.57 -7.75 -16.93
N LEU A 148 -4.69 -9.07 -17.09
CA LEU A 148 -4.60 -10.07 -16.03
C LEU A 148 -3.46 -11.05 -16.33
N GLU A 149 -2.56 -11.22 -15.37
CA GLU A 149 -1.42 -12.12 -15.42
C GLU A 149 -1.51 -13.14 -14.27
N LEU A 150 -1.33 -14.43 -14.59
CA LEU A 150 -1.17 -15.47 -13.58
C LEU A 150 0.31 -15.53 -13.16
N VAL A 151 0.63 -15.03 -11.97
CA VAL A 151 2.00 -15.08 -11.43
C VAL A 151 2.34 -16.49 -10.97
N GLY A 152 1.38 -17.18 -10.34
CA GLY A 152 1.59 -18.56 -9.93
C GLY A 152 0.38 -19.23 -9.28
N TRP A 153 0.33 -20.55 -9.41
CA TRP A 153 -0.61 -21.43 -8.69
C TRP A 153 0.14 -22.67 -8.21
N ASN A 154 0.29 -22.82 -6.90
CA ASN A 154 0.97 -23.98 -6.28
C ASN A 154 0.02 -24.95 -5.56
N ARG A 155 -1.28 -24.87 -5.87
CA ARG A 155 -2.39 -25.59 -5.21
C ARG A 155 -2.74 -25.15 -3.79
N GLN A 156 -1.95 -24.28 -3.16
CA GLN A 156 -2.25 -23.69 -1.84
C GLN A 156 -2.46 -22.19 -1.93
N GLN A 157 -1.68 -21.51 -2.76
CA GLN A 157 -1.65 -20.08 -2.95
C GLN A 157 -1.75 -19.77 -4.44
N LEU A 158 -2.73 -18.93 -4.78
CA LEU A 158 -2.91 -18.32 -6.08
C LEU A 158 -2.36 -16.90 -6.04
N GLU A 159 -1.58 -16.50 -7.03
CA GLU A 159 -1.13 -15.13 -7.19
C GLU A 159 -1.52 -14.62 -8.59
N LEU A 160 -2.38 -13.60 -8.61
CA LEU A 160 -2.85 -12.91 -9.81
C LEU A 160 -2.32 -11.47 -9.79
N ARG A 161 -1.95 -10.96 -10.95
CA ARG A 161 -1.48 -9.58 -11.12
C ARG A 161 -2.31 -8.87 -12.17
N ILE A 162 -2.79 -7.68 -11.85
CA ILE A 162 -3.49 -6.80 -12.78
C ILE A 162 -2.67 -5.55 -13.00
N LYS A 163 -2.26 -5.31 -14.25
CA LYS A 163 -1.54 -4.08 -14.63
C LYS A 163 -2.51 -3.11 -15.26
N SER A 164 -2.74 -1.97 -14.62
CA SER A 164 -3.67 -0.96 -15.16
C SER A 164 -3.37 0.45 -14.69
N LYS A 165 -3.68 1.45 -15.52
CA LYS A 165 -3.75 2.86 -15.10
C LYS A 165 -4.78 3.11 -14.00
N ALA A 166 -5.81 2.28 -13.94
CA ALA A 166 -6.84 2.33 -12.90
C ALA A 166 -6.26 2.15 -11.49
N ALA A 167 -5.20 1.34 -11.37
CA ALA A 167 -4.50 1.06 -10.12
C ALA A 167 -3.52 2.17 -9.71
N CYS A 168 -3.43 3.27 -10.47
CA CYS A 168 -2.67 4.44 -10.07
C CYS A 168 -3.50 5.35 -9.15
N THR A 169 -2.91 5.76 -8.03
CA THR A 169 -3.49 6.77 -7.15
C THR A 169 -3.71 8.08 -7.91
N SER A 170 -4.72 8.85 -7.51
CA SER A 170 -5.07 10.10 -8.18
C SER A 170 -3.95 11.16 -8.18
N ASP A 171 -3.00 11.08 -7.24
CA ASP A 171 -1.80 11.93 -7.21
C ASP A 171 -0.79 11.61 -8.34
N ASN A 172 -0.83 10.38 -8.87
CA ASN A 172 0.09 9.91 -9.92
C ASN A 172 -0.45 10.14 -11.35
N LYS A 173 -1.71 10.57 -11.53
CA LYS A 173 -2.34 10.78 -12.85
C LYS A 173 -1.88 12.06 -13.57
N GLY A 174 -0.90 12.78 -13.02
CA GLY A 174 -0.45 14.10 -13.47
C GLY A 174 0.94 14.19 -14.10
N LYS A 175 1.67 13.08 -14.33
CA LYS A 175 2.91 13.12 -15.14
C LYS A 175 2.60 12.77 -16.58
N LYS A 176 2.16 13.77 -17.35
CA LYS A 176 2.25 13.71 -18.81
C LYS A 176 3.73 13.75 -19.18
N ASP A 177 4.18 12.72 -19.87
CA ASP A 177 5.47 12.74 -20.57
C ASP A 177 5.35 13.69 -21.75
N ASP A 178 5.74 14.96 -21.55
CA ASP A 178 6.02 15.87 -22.65
C ASP A 178 7.28 15.38 -23.38
N LYS A 179 7.07 14.51 -24.37
CA LYS A 179 8.10 14.20 -25.37
C LYS A 179 8.46 15.49 -26.13
N HIS A 180 9.70 15.91 -25.92
CA HIS A 180 10.57 16.68 -26.81
C HIS A 180 9.96 17.00 -28.19
N LYS A 181 9.70 18.29 -28.42
CA LYS A 181 10.05 18.94 -29.69
C LYS A 181 10.71 20.27 -29.36
N ASP A 182 12.03 20.28 -29.52
CA ASP A 182 12.88 21.46 -29.53
C ASP A 182 12.35 22.52 -30.51
N LYS A 183 12.40 23.79 -30.08
CA LYS A 183 12.99 24.89 -30.84
C LYS A 183 13.05 26.19 -30.01
N ASP A 184 14.27 26.47 -29.55
CA ASP A 184 14.99 27.74 -29.48
C ASP A 184 14.19 29.06 -29.44
N ASN A 185 14.39 29.87 -28.40
CA ASN A 185 15.32 31.01 -28.42
C ASN A 185 15.20 31.91 -27.17
N ASP A 186 16.36 32.12 -26.52
CA ASP A 186 16.88 33.42 -26.04
C ASP A 186 16.06 34.34 -25.12
N LYS A 187 16.39 34.40 -23.82
CA LYS A 187 17.25 35.45 -23.19
C LYS A 187 17.12 35.56 -21.67
N ASP A 188 18.29 35.46 -21.02
CA ASP A 188 18.82 36.26 -19.91
C ASP A 188 17.98 36.49 -18.62
N GLY A 189 18.29 35.68 -17.60
CA GLY A 189 19.03 36.15 -16.41
C GLY A 189 18.25 36.58 -15.16
N LYS A 190 18.18 35.71 -14.14
CA LYS A 190 18.80 35.89 -12.80
C LYS A 190 18.48 34.73 -11.84
N HIS A 191 19.36 34.62 -10.85
CA HIS A 191 19.69 33.53 -9.92
C HIS A 191 18.63 33.21 -8.82
N ASP A 192 18.78 32.00 -8.26
CA ASP A 192 18.33 31.45 -6.95
C ASP A 192 17.02 30.63 -6.87
N PRO A 193 16.94 29.60 -6.01
CA PRO A 193 17.64 28.31 -6.12
C PRO A 193 16.66 27.12 -6.08
N ASP A 194 17.13 25.93 -6.46
CA ASP A 194 16.41 24.67 -6.31
C ASP A 194 16.01 24.42 -4.84
N SER A 195 14.72 24.23 -4.54
CA SER A 195 14.17 23.11 -3.75
C SER A 195 12.83 23.45 -3.10
N ASP A 196 11.75 22.83 -3.61
CA ASP A 196 10.49 22.81 -2.87
C ASP A 196 9.95 21.38 -2.85
N GLY A 197 10.76 20.51 -2.23
CA GLY A 197 10.26 19.27 -1.65
C GLY A 197 9.21 19.64 -0.61
N SER A 198 7.97 19.27 -0.91
CA SER A 198 6.80 19.56 -0.07
C SER A 198 7.05 19.17 1.38
N TRP A 199 7.03 20.18 2.24
CA TRP A 199 7.30 20.08 3.67
C TRP A 199 6.06 19.50 4.35
N GLY A 200 6.12 18.20 4.66
CA GLY A 200 4.99 17.45 5.19
C GLY A 200 4.38 18.08 6.46
N TRP A 201 3.11 17.75 6.73
CA TRP A 201 2.30 18.29 7.83
C TRP A 201 2.98 18.20 9.21
N PHE A 202 3.81 17.17 9.44
CA PHE A 202 4.56 17.00 10.67
C PHE A 202 5.55 18.13 10.91
N THR A 203 6.20 18.64 9.85
CA THR A 203 7.11 19.77 10.00
C THR A 203 6.35 21.04 10.32
N TRP A 204 5.16 21.23 9.76
CA TRP A 204 4.27 22.35 10.13
C TRP A 204 3.89 22.34 11.62
N PHE A 205 3.47 21.18 12.15
CA PHE A 205 3.20 21.03 13.58
C PHE A 205 4.45 21.20 14.44
N PHE A 206 5.60 20.72 13.96
CA PHE A 206 6.87 20.90 14.65
C PHE A 206 7.26 22.37 14.75
N ILE A 207 7.12 23.15 13.68
CA ILE A 207 7.40 24.59 13.68
C ILE A 207 6.42 25.33 14.57
N LEU A 208 5.12 25.02 14.51
CA LEU A 208 4.15 25.63 15.41
C LEU A 208 4.45 25.28 16.87
N GLY A 209 4.91 24.06 17.15
CA GLY A 209 5.39 23.66 18.47
C GLY A 209 6.59 24.49 18.92
N VAL A 210 7.59 24.65 18.06
CA VAL A 210 8.79 25.45 18.36
C VAL A 210 8.46 26.93 18.53
N ILE A 211 7.61 27.51 17.67
CA ILE A 211 7.18 28.91 17.79
C ILE A 211 6.33 29.10 19.04
N GLY A 212 5.43 28.18 19.36
CA GLY A 212 4.65 28.21 20.59
C GLY A 212 5.53 28.13 21.84
N PHE A 213 6.56 27.29 21.82
CA PHE A 213 7.53 27.18 22.91
C PHE A 213 8.40 28.44 23.04
N ALA A 214 8.84 29.01 21.91
CA ALA A 214 9.58 30.28 21.90
C ALA A 214 8.72 31.44 22.44
N ALA A 215 7.47 31.54 21.99
CA ALA A 215 6.53 32.54 22.50
C ALA A 215 6.23 32.35 24.00
N TYR A 216 6.16 31.10 24.47
CA TYR A 216 6.02 30.78 25.89
C TYR A 216 7.23 31.24 26.71
N ILE A 217 8.46 30.96 26.26
CA ILE A 217 9.69 31.41 26.94
C ILE A 217 9.78 32.95 26.92
N ILE A 218 9.50 33.59 25.79
CA ILE A 218 9.57 35.05 25.68
C ILE A 218 8.49 35.71 26.54
N GLY A 219 7.26 35.19 26.53
CA GLY A 219 6.16 35.70 27.34
C GLY A 219 6.41 35.54 28.83
N THR A 220 6.91 34.37 29.25
CA THR A 220 7.29 34.12 30.65
C THR A 220 8.49 34.95 31.09
N ALA A 221 9.50 35.11 30.24
CA ALA A 221 10.63 36.00 30.48
C ALA A 221 10.16 37.46 30.58
N TRP A 222 9.27 37.92 29.70
CA TRP A 222 8.75 39.29 29.75
C TRP A 222 7.94 39.58 31.02
N LEU A 223 7.08 38.65 31.46
CA LEU A 223 6.36 38.78 32.73
C LEU A 223 7.30 38.73 33.96
N ASN A 224 8.39 37.96 33.89
CA ASN A 224 9.38 37.89 34.96
C ASN A 224 10.29 39.13 34.99
N VAL A 225 10.65 39.67 33.84
CA VAL A 225 11.56 40.83 33.70
C VAL A 225 10.84 42.15 33.95
N SER A 226 9.55 42.23 33.60
CA SER A 226 8.71 43.37 33.98
C SER A 226 8.41 43.41 35.48
N SER A 227 8.56 42.29 36.21
CA SER A 227 8.41 42.24 37.67
C SER A 227 9.73 42.28 38.46
N ARG A 228 10.84 41.86 37.86
CA ARG A 228 12.20 41.90 38.45
C ARG A 228 13.23 42.20 37.37
N GLY A 229 13.83 43.39 37.46
CA GLY A 229 14.79 43.88 36.47
C GLY A 229 16.04 43.01 36.35
N SER A 230 16.55 42.92 35.11
CA SER A 230 17.78 42.26 34.64
C SER A 230 17.67 40.78 34.26
N SER A 231 17.27 40.49 33.01
CA SER A 231 17.33 39.15 32.39
C SER A 231 18.75 38.75 31.95
N ASN A 232 19.68 39.71 31.89
CA ASN A 232 20.99 39.51 31.28
C ASN A 232 21.90 38.60 32.12
N GLU A 233 21.80 38.66 33.46
CA GLU A 233 22.56 37.78 34.36
C GLU A 233 22.11 36.31 34.22
N ALA A 234 20.80 36.06 34.07
CA ALA A 234 20.28 34.70 33.91
C ALA A 234 20.68 34.05 32.57
N PHE A 235 20.77 34.82 31.48
CA PHE A 235 21.22 34.29 30.19
C PHE A 235 22.71 33.97 30.16
N SER A 236 23.56 34.79 30.78
CA SER A 236 24.98 34.47 30.91
C SER A 236 25.20 33.20 31.72
N GLU A 237 24.49 33.03 32.84
CA GLU A 237 24.59 31.82 33.66
C GLU A 237 24.13 30.56 32.90
N PHE A 238 23.09 30.67 32.08
CA PHE A 238 22.64 29.55 31.24
C PHE A 238 23.64 29.18 30.15
N PHE A 239 24.18 30.17 29.42
CA PHE A 239 25.17 29.89 28.37
C PHE A 239 26.45 29.31 28.94
N ASP A 240 26.91 29.79 30.09
CA ASP A 240 28.07 29.23 30.78
C ASP A 240 27.80 27.78 31.20
N ALA A 241 26.60 27.48 31.73
CA ALA A 241 26.22 26.10 32.06
C ALA A 241 26.14 25.19 30.83
N VAL A 242 25.62 25.68 29.70
CA VAL A 242 25.53 24.92 28.44
C VAL A 242 26.92 24.63 27.87
N VAL A 243 27.80 25.64 27.86
CA VAL A 243 29.19 25.48 27.39
C VAL A 243 29.95 24.51 28.29
N GLU A 244 29.73 24.55 29.60
CA GLU A 244 30.33 23.62 30.55
C GLU A 244 29.85 22.18 30.32
N VAL A 245 28.55 21.97 30.10
CA VAL A 245 27.97 20.65 29.80
C VAL A 245 28.49 20.11 28.48
N LEU A 246 28.48 20.91 27.41
CA LEU A 246 29.00 20.52 26.09
C LEU A 246 30.49 20.17 26.15
N SER A 247 31.28 20.92 26.91
CA SER A 247 32.72 20.68 27.07
C SER A 247 33.04 19.35 27.76
N ARG A 248 32.10 18.78 28.54
CA ARG A 248 32.25 17.48 29.20
C ARG A 248 31.84 16.27 28.35
N ILE A 249 31.05 16.50 27.29
CA ILE A 249 30.60 15.45 26.35
C ILE A 249 31.75 14.63 25.73
N PRO A 250 32.87 15.22 25.25
CA PRO A 250 33.94 14.42 24.66
C PRO A 250 34.60 13.44 25.65
N GLY A 251 34.61 13.75 26.95
CA GLY A 251 35.06 12.83 28.00
C GLY A 251 34.10 11.65 28.19
N PHE A 252 32.80 11.96 28.26
CA PHE A 252 31.74 10.94 28.35
C PHE A 252 31.72 10.00 27.14
N LEU A 253 31.92 10.52 25.93
CA LEU A 253 32.02 9.73 24.71
C LEU A 253 33.27 8.83 24.70
N LYS A 254 34.41 9.29 25.23
CA LYS A 254 35.61 8.46 25.40
C LYS A 254 35.41 7.34 26.42
N GLU A 255 34.74 7.62 27.53
CA GLU A 255 34.42 6.60 28.54
C GLU A 255 33.40 5.57 28.03
N LEU A 256 32.37 6.01 27.30
CA LEU A 256 31.42 5.12 26.63
C LEU A 256 32.09 4.27 25.56
N ALA A 257 32.96 4.85 24.73
CA ALA A 257 33.74 4.12 23.75
C ALA A 257 34.67 3.10 24.43
N GLY A 258 35.34 3.49 25.52
CA GLY A 258 36.17 2.60 26.32
C GLY A 258 35.37 1.45 26.97
N LYS A 259 34.13 1.68 27.38
CA LYS A 259 33.28 0.68 28.06
C LYS A 259 32.53 -0.25 27.10
N ILE A 260 32.31 0.20 25.86
CA ILE A 260 31.63 -0.57 24.79
C ILE A 260 32.64 -1.34 23.94
N PHE A 261 33.81 -0.77 23.65
CA PHE A 261 34.84 -1.41 22.82
C PHE A 261 36.02 -1.99 23.62
N GLY A 262 36.15 -1.66 24.91
CA GLY A 262 37.15 -2.24 25.81
C GLY A 262 36.56 -3.38 26.64
N GLY A 263 36.67 -4.60 26.11
CA GLY A 263 36.21 -5.82 26.75
C GLY A 263 36.87 -6.10 28.10
N SER A 264 36.01 -6.46 29.07
CA SER A 264 36.27 -7.44 30.14
C SER A 264 37.51 -7.23 31.02
N ASN A 265 37.34 -6.49 32.13
CA ASN A 265 37.73 -7.00 33.45
C ASN A 265 36.91 -6.34 34.56
N ARG A 266 35.99 -7.10 35.17
CA ARG A 266 35.18 -6.69 36.31
C ARG A 266 36.00 -6.87 37.60
N GLY A 267 36.27 -5.77 38.29
CA GLY A 267 36.71 -5.73 39.68
C GLY A 267 37.05 -4.28 40.03
N GLY A 268 36.50 -3.63 41.04
CA GLY A 268 35.75 -4.05 42.21
C GLY A 268 36.23 -3.13 43.35
N TYR A 269 35.30 -2.38 43.96
CA TYR A 269 35.46 -1.61 45.20
C TYR A 269 36.49 -0.45 45.15
N SER A 270 36.48 0.56 46.00
CA SER A 270 35.72 0.84 47.21
C SER A 270 35.71 2.35 47.46
N ALA A 271 34.69 2.80 48.17
CA ALA A 271 34.53 4.15 48.69
C ALA A 271 35.72 4.62 49.54
N VAL A 272 36.00 5.92 49.46
CA VAL A 272 36.15 6.84 50.60
C VAL A 272 35.56 8.20 50.23
#